data_AF-A0AAD9UU20-F1
#
_entry.id   AF-A0AAD9UU20-F1
#
_cell.length_a   1.000
_cell.length_b   1.000
_cell.length_c   1.000
_cell.angle_alpha   90.00
_cell.angle_beta   90.00
_cell.angle_gamma   90.00
#
_symmetry.space_group_name_H-M   'P 1'
#
loop_
_entity.id
_entity.type
_entity.pdbx_description
1 polymer ?
#
loop_
_entity_poly.entity_id
_entity_poly.type
_entity_poly.pdbx_seq_one_letter_code
_entity_poly.pdbx_strand_id
1 'polypeptide(L)'
;MISLLINRITPEPLTEWRALRSPFSSTSDLEDTSHSEGMVMARGNNNNSELIDLEISTLTNLLKCCIKAKEYAYSPYSKFRVGAALLTDTGEIIDGCSVDNGSYGLSICAERTALVKAVSMGFRKFPAIAVTADLDEFVSPCGACRQFIAEFGLECDVYLVKPDLSYKKVCISELLPMPFTSTDLESVNLQRSSLFEGKFKD
;
A
#
# COMPACT_ATOMS: atom_id res chain seq x y z
N MET A 1 -22.26 -32.26 -38.64
CA MET A 1 -22.44 -30.91 -38.06
C MET A 1 -23.18 -31.09 -36.75
N ILE A 2 -22.69 -30.85 -35.53
CA ILE A 2 -21.46 -30.30 -34.93
C ILE A 2 -21.30 -31.05 -33.60
N SER A 3 -20.10 -31.54 -33.28
CA SER A 3 -19.78 -32.18 -31.99
C SER A 3 -19.57 -31.11 -30.92
N LEU A 4 -20.36 -31.15 -29.84
CA LEU A 4 -20.23 -30.26 -28.68
C LEU A 4 -19.11 -30.76 -27.76
N LEU A 5 -17.90 -30.22 -27.94
CA LEU A 5 -16.82 -30.31 -26.95
C LEU A 5 -17.03 -29.21 -25.90
N ILE A 6 -17.77 -29.53 -24.83
CA ILE A 6 -17.65 -28.80 -23.57
C ILE A 6 -16.36 -29.33 -22.92
N ASN A 7 -15.24 -28.73 -23.27
CA ASN A 7 -14.01 -28.91 -22.51
C ASN A 7 -14.21 -28.27 -21.13
N ARG A 8 -14.29 -29.13 -20.12
CA ARG A 8 -14.19 -28.78 -18.71
C ARG A 8 -12.87 -28.04 -18.50
N ILE A 9 -12.96 -26.74 -18.24
CA ILE A 9 -11.86 -25.97 -17.67
C ILE A 9 -11.70 -26.49 -16.24
N THR A 10 -10.82 -27.46 -16.05
CA THR A 10 -10.24 -27.70 -14.73
C THR A 10 -9.36 -26.49 -14.42
N PRO A 11 -9.54 -25.80 -13.28
CA PRO A 11 -8.62 -24.74 -12.92
C PRO A 11 -7.24 -25.37 -12.72
N GLU A 12 -6.28 -24.95 -13.55
CA GLU A 12 -4.85 -25.11 -13.31
C GLU A 12 -4.54 -24.74 -11.84
N PRO A 13 -3.65 -25.46 -11.15
CA PRO A 13 -3.34 -25.19 -9.76
C PRO A 13 -2.88 -23.73 -9.61
N LEU A 14 -3.42 -23.05 -8.59
CA LEU A 14 -3.19 -21.65 -8.21
C LEU A 14 -1.72 -21.30 -7.88
N THR A 15 -0.75 -22.08 -8.33
CA THR A 15 0.69 -21.92 -8.14
C THR A 15 1.34 -21.06 -9.23
N GLU A 16 0.82 -21.01 -10.46
CA GLU A 16 1.49 -20.28 -11.56
C GLU A 16 1.32 -18.76 -11.50
N TRP A 17 0.18 -18.23 -11.02
CA TRP A 17 0.00 -16.78 -10.89
C TRP A 17 0.97 -16.16 -9.89
N ARG A 18 1.39 -16.93 -8.88
CA ARG A 18 2.41 -16.53 -7.90
C ARG A 18 3.81 -16.48 -8.50
N ALA A 19 4.11 -17.33 -9.48
CA ALA A 19 5.43 -17.45 -10.10
C ALA A 19 5.69 -16.40 -11.19
N LEU A 20 4.66 -16.00 -11.96
CA LEU A 20 4.80 -15.00 -13.03
C LEU A 20 4.85 -13.55 -12.52
N ARG A 21 4.52 -13.32 -11.25
CA ARG A 21 4.52 -12.01 -10.59
C ARG A 21 4.97 -12.14 -9.15
N SER A 22 6.17 -12.70 -8.99
CA SER A 22 6.86 -12.63 -7.71
C SER A 22 6.77 -11.19 -7.19
N PRO A 23 6.54 -10.94 -5.88
CA PRO A 23 7.01 -9.69 -5.30
C PRO A 23 8.47 -9.51 -5.74
N PHE A 24 8.99 -8.28 -5.84
CA PHE A 24 10.44 -8.07 -6.01
C PHE A 24 11.15 -8.78 -4.83
N SER A 25 11.43 -10.07 -4.98
CA SER A 25 11.80 -11.00 -3.89
C SER A 25 13.19 -11.54 -4.10
N SER A 26 13.95 -10.99 -5.04
CA SER A 26 15.37 -11.21 -5.11
C SER A 26 16.04 -9.88 -5.42
N THR A 27 17.02 -9.56 -4.58
CA THR A 27 18.02 -8.52 -4.72
C THR A 27 18.87 -8.64 -6.00
N SER A 28 18.48 -9.48 -6.97
CA SER A 28 19.25 -9.85 -8.16
C SER A 28 19.04 -8.95 -9.37
N ASP A 29 18.00 -8.12 -9.40
CA ASP A 29 17.65 -7.33 -10.61
C ASP A 29 18.16 -5.87 -10.55
N LEU A 30 18.99 -5.55 -9.56
CA LEU A 30 19.60 -4.23 -9.39
C LEU A 30 21.12 -4.36 -9.58
N GLU A 31 21.54 -4.51 -10.84
CA GLU A 31 22.95 -4.33 -11.16
C GLU A 31 23.37 -2.86 -10.98
N ASP A 32 24.53 -2.77 -10.35
CA ASP A 32 25.25 -1.60 -9.86
C ASP A 32 25.62 -0.63 -10.98
N THR A 33 25.16 0.62 -10.86
CA THR A 33 25.87 1.76 -11.43
C THR A 33 26.03 2.81 -10.35
N SER A 34 27.06 2.62 -9.52
CA SER A 34 27.75 3.65 -8.75
C SER A 34 27.72 5.01 -9.47
N HIS A 35 27.12 6.03 -8.87
CA HIS A 35 27.58 7.43 -8.84
C HIS A 35 26.86 8.09 -7.65
N SER A 36 27.62 8.26 -6.57
CA SER A 36 27.23 8.96 -5.35
C SER A 36 27.09 10.45 -5.60
N GLU A 37 25.92 11.05 -5.34
CA GLU A 37 25.79 12.48 -5.04
C GLU A 37 24.42 12.78 -4.42
N GLY A 38 24.41 13.45 -3.26
CA GLY A 38 23.25 14.22 -2.78
C GLY A 38 22.41 13.66 -1.62
N MET A 39 23.01 13.40 -0.44
CA MET A 39 22.24 13.21 0.80
C MET A 39 21.88 14.57 1.42
N VAL A 40 20.63 15.00 1.35
CA VAL A 40 20.12 16.19 2.07
C VAL A 40 19.33 15.75 3.30
N MET A 41 19.88 16.05 4.47
CA MET A 41 19.28 15.82 5.78
C MET A 41 18.29 16.95 6.11
N ALA A 42 17.06 16.60 6.52
CA ALA A 42 16.23 17.49 7.32
C ALA A 42 16.18 16.93 8.76
N ARG A 43 16.96 17.54 9.66
CA ARG A 43 16.93 17.26 11.11
C ARG A 43 15.81 18.07 11.77
N GLY A 44 15.07 17.45 12.68
CA GLY A 44 14.11 18.12 13.56
C GLY A 44 13.76 17.32 14.82
N ASN A 45 14.52 17.60 15.89
CA ASN A 45 14.31 17.40 17.33
C ASN A 45 14.06 16.01 17.98
N ASN A 46 14.93 15.76 18.97
CA ASN A 46 14.94 14.67 19.94
C ASN A 46 13.70 14.68 20.86
N ASN A 47 13.13 13.50 21.13
CA ASN A 47 12.81 12.98 22.47
C ASN A 47 12.25 11.54 22.33
N ASN A 48 12.92 10.58 22.98
CA ASN A 48 12.55 9.17 23.22
C ASN A 48 11.29 8.62 22.52
N SER A 49 11.47 8.06 21.33
CA SER A 49 10.77 6.84 20.92
C SER A 49 11.76 6.02 20.10
N GLU A 50 11.91 4.74 20.41
CA GLU A 50 12.63 3.80 19.54
C GLU A 50 11.80 3.63 18.26
N LEU A 51 11.90 4.61 17.37
CA LEU A 51 11.45 4.50 15.99
C LEU A 51 12.48 3.62 15.30
N ILE A 52 12.06 2.44 14.89
CA ILE A 52 12.89 1.52 14.10
C ILE A 52 13.05 2.19 12.73
N ASP A 53 14.17 2.87 12.54
CA ASP A 53 14.55 3.34 11.22
C ASP A 53 14.77 2.11 10.33
N LEU A 54 14.06 2.07 9.19
CA LEU A 54 14.22 1.02 8.20
C LEU A 54 15.68 0.92 7.77
N GLU A 55 16.18 -0.30 7.60
CA GLU A 55 17.50 -0.52 7.01
C GLU A 55 17.59 0.20 5.66
N ILE A 56 18.70 0.90 5.42
CA ILE A 56 18.91 1.75 4.22
C ILE A 56 18.69 0.95 2.92
N SER A 57 19.09 -0.32 2.89
CA SER A 57 18.90 -1.21 1.74
C SER A 57 17.41 -1.45 1.45
N THR A 58 16.64 -1.76 2.50
CA THR A 58 15.19 -1.99 2.45
C THR A 58 14.45 -0.73 2.02
N LEU A 59 14.78 0.41 2.62
CA LEU A 59 14.20 1.70 2.23
C LEU A 59 14.49 2.00 0.76
N THR A 60 15.74 1.88 0.32
CA THR A 60 16.13 2.12 -1.09
C THR A 60 15.33 1.24 -2.05
N ASN A 61 15.15 -0.04 -1.72
CA ASN A 61 14.35 -0.95 -2.53
C ASN A 61 12.87 -0.54 -2.54
N LEU A 62 12.30 -0.11 -1.42
CA LEU A 62 10.93 0.37 -1.32
C LEU A 62 10.68 1.58 -2.24
N LEU A 63 11.57 2.58 -2.22
CA LEU A 63 11.45 3.78 -3.06
C LEU A 63 11.62 3.46 -4.56
N LYS A 64 12.62 2.64 -4.92
CA LYS A 64 12.81 2.21 -6.31
C LYS A 64 11.61 1.41 -6.82
N CYS A 65 11.05 0.54 -5.99
CA CYS A 65 9.91 -0.29 -6.36
C CYS A 65 8.66 0.55 -6.63
N CYS A 66 8.36 1.59 -5.83
CA CYS A 66 7.18 2.43 -6.10
C CYS A 66 7.32 3.23 -7.40
N ILE A 67 8.52 3.70 -7.73
CA ILE A 67 8.82 4.38 -9.00
C ILE A 67 8.61 3.43 -10.18
N LYS A 68 9.12 2.20 -10.10
CA LYS A 68 8.96 1.21 -11.16
C LYS A 68 7.51 0.77 -11.33
N ALA A 69 6.76 0.62 -10.23
CA ALA A 69 5.34 0.26 -10.26
C ALA A 69 4.49 1.27 -11.06
N LYS A 70 4.83 2.56 -11.00
CA LYS A 70 4.15 3.64 -11.73
C LYS A 70 4.15 3.43 -13.25
N GLU A 71 5.17 2.77 -13.81
CA GLU A 71 5.27 2.49 -15.25
C GLU A 71 4.10 1.65 -15.77
N TYR A 72 3.47 0.85 -14.89
CA TYR A 72 2.35 -0.01 -15.20
C TYR A 72 0.98 0.65 -14.96
N ALA A 73 0.95 1.92 -14.56
CA ALA A 73 -0.30 2.62 -14.29
C ALA A 73 -1.17 2.72 -15.56
N TYR A 74 -2.42 2.26 -15.45
CA TYR A 74 -3.42 2.44 -16.49
C TYR A 74 -4.16 3.75 -16.23
N SER A 75 -3.71 4.84 -16.85
CA SER A 75 -4.29 6.17 -16.60
C SER A 75 -4.64 6.92 -17.89
N PRO A 76 -5.44 6.34 -18.81
CA PRO A 76 -5.76 7.00 -20.07
C PRO A 76 -6.66 8.23 -19.91
N TYR A 77 -7.36 8.37 -18.79
CA TYR A 77 -8.29 9.46 -18.56
C TYR A 77 -7.66 10.58 -17.72
N SER A 78 -7.14 10.24 -16.54
CA SER A 78 -6.51 11.22 -15.65
C SER A 78 -5.17 11.71 -16.17
N LYS A 79 -4.46 10.88 -16.96
CA LYS A 79 -3.05 11.08 -17.33
C LYS A 79 -2.12 11.24 -16.12
N PHE A 80 -2.58 10.82 -14.94
CA PHE A 80 -1.90 10.97 -13.68
C PHE A 80 -1.48 9.61 -13.15
N ARG A 81 -0.26 9.19 -13.49
CA ARG A 81 0.27 7.88 -13.09
C ARG A 81 0.80 7.93 -11.68
N VAL A 82 0.36 6.98 -10.86
CA VAL A 82 0.81 6.82 -9.47
C VAL A 82 1.32 5.40 -9.30
N GLY A 83 2.44 5.27 -8.60
CA GLY A 83 3.01 4.00 -8.16
C GLY A 83 3.10 3.95 -6.65
N ALA A 84 2.95 2.76 -6.08
CA ALA A 84 3.10 2.49 -4.66
C ALA A 84 3.86 1.18 -4.43
N ALA A 85 4.57 1.12 -3.31
CA ALA A 85 5.21 -0.11 -2.83
C ALA A 85 5.00 -0.22 -1.33
N LEU A 86 4.55 -1.39 -0.88
CA LEU A 86 4.16 -1.68 0.49
C LEU A 86 5.13 -2.69 1.09
N LEU A 87 5.73 -2.34 2.23
CA LEU A 87 6.57 -3.23 3.01
C LEU A 87 5.70 -4.04 3.97
N THR A 88 5.95 -5.35 4.03
CA THR A 88 5.33 -6.26 5.00
C THR A 88 6.23 -6.45 6.22
N ASP A 89 5.69 -6.99 7.32
CA ASP A 89 6.46 -7.30 8.54
C ASP A 89 7.47 -8.45 8.36
N THR A 90 7.31 -9.25 7.31
CA THR A 90 8.24 -10.32 6.91
C THR A 90 9.32 -9.87 5.92
N GLY A 91 9.27 -8.60 5.48
CA GLY A 91 10.30 -7.97 4.63
C GLY A 91 9.98 -7.94 3.13
N GLU A 92 8.90 -8.60 2.68
CA GLU A 92 8.46 -8.57 1.29
C GLU A 92 7.95 -7.18 0.91
N ILE A 93 8.27 -6.77 -0.32
CA ILE A 93 7.76 -5.55 -0.94
C ILE A 93 6.71 -5.90 -1.98
N ILE A 94 5.51 -5.34 -1.80
CA ILE A 94 4.36 -5.57 -2.68
C ILE A 94 4.00 -4.26 -3.36
N ASP A 95 4.07 -4.26 -4.68
CA ASP A 95 3.86 -3.10 -5.52
C ASP A 95 2.40 -2.95 -5.98
N GLY A 96 2.05 -1.73 -6.36
CA GLY A 96 0.76 -1.39 -6.96
C GLY A 96 0.84 -0.12 -7.80
N CYS A 97 -0.08 0.03 -8.74
CA CYS A 97 -0.21 1.21 -9.59
C CYS A 97 -1.65 1.70 -9.64
N SER A 98 -1.85 2.95 -10.04
CA SER A 98 -3.18 3.49 -10.32
C SER A 98 -3.81 2.80 -11.53
N VAL A 99 -5.11 2.54 -11.44
CA VAL A 99 -5.92 2.00 -12.54
C VAL A 99 -7.18 2.82 -12.65
N ASP A 100 -7.27 3.60 -13.71
CA ASP A 100 -8.47 4.35 -14.04
C ASP A 100 -9.54 3.45 -14.63
N ASN A 101 -10.80 3.88 -14.51
CA ASN A 101 -11.93 3.29 -15.21
C ASN A 101 -12.79 4.39 -15.85
N GLY A 102 -13.44 4.09 -16.98
CA GLY A 102 -14.37 5.02 -17.64
C GLY A 102 -15.55 5.44 -16.75
N SER A 103 -15.96 4.59 -15.81
CA SER A 103 -16.77 4.97 -14.67
C SER A 103 -15.84 5.30 -13.49
N TYR A 104 -15.51 6.58 -13.31
CA TYR A 104 -14.44 7.01 -12.38
C TYR A 104 -14.57 6.53 -10.94
N GLY A 105 -15.79 6.26 -10.44
CA GLY A 105 -15.98 5.68 -9.11
C GLY A 105 -15.39 4.26 -8.94
N LEU A 106 -15.07 3.58 -10.04
CA LEU A 106 -14.44 2.26 -10.05
C LEU A 106 -12.91 2.33 -10.14
N SER A 107 -12.33 3.51 -10.30
CA SER A 107 -10.88 3.68 -10.32
C SER A 107 -10.27 3.34 -8.95
N ILE A 108 -9.09 2.72 -8.98
CA ILE A 108 -8.34 2.36 -7.77
C ILE A 108 -6.97 3.04 -7.76
N CYS A 109 -6.61 3.60 -6.61
CA CYS A 109 -5.32 4.25 -6.40
C CYS A 109 -4.21 3.20 -6.17
N ALA A 110 -2.96 3.58 -6.43
CA ALA A 110 -1.82 2.68 -6.34
C ALA A 110 -1.65 2.04 -4.95
N GLU A 111 -1.88 2.80 -3.89
CA GLU A 111 -1.77 2.36 -2.50
C GLU A 111 -2.78 1.26 -2.20
N ARG A 112 -4.03 1.46 -2.63
CA ARG A 112 -5.10 0.47 -2.47
C ARG A 112 -4.85 -0.76 -3.33
N THR A 113 -4.29 -0.61 -4.53
CA THR A 113 -3.86 -1.74 -5.36
C THR A 113 -2.81 -2.59 -4.62
N ALA A 114 -1.77 -1.97 -4.06
CA ALA A 114 -0.72 -2.66 -3.31
C ALA A 114 -1.28 -3.36 -2.05
N LEU A 115 -2.13 -2.67 -1.28
CA LEU A 115 -2.78 -3.22 -0.09
C LEU A 115 -3.69 -4.40 -0.41
N VAL A 116 -4.59 -4.27 -1.39
CA VAL A 116 -5.49 -5.36 -1.79
C VAL A 116 -4.69 -6.58 -2.25
N LYS A 117 -3.62 -6.36 -3.03
CA LYS A 117 -2.70 -7.43 -3.44
C LYS A 117 -2.07 -8.11 -2.21
N ALA A 118 -1.48 -7.34 -1.30
CA ALA A 118 -0.84 -7.87 -0.09
C ALA A 118 -1.81 -8.65 0.82
N VAL A 119 -2.99 -8.09 1.06
CA VAL A 119 -4.04 -8.71 1.87
C VAL A 119 -4.50 -10.02 1.23
N SER A 120 -4.66 -10.07 -0.10
CA SER A 120 -5.02 -11.30 -0.82
C SER A 120 -3.95 -12.38 -0.71
N MET A 121 -2.67 -12.00 -0.49
CA MET A 121 -1.56 -12.93 -0.30
C MET A 121 -1.42 -13.42 1.15
N GLY A 122 -2.16 -12.85 2.10
CA GLY A 122 -2.18 -13.26 3.51
C GLY A 122 -1.50 -12.29 4.47
N PHE A 123 -0.86 -11.22 3.98
CA PHE A 123 -0.20 -10.23 4.84
C PHE A 123 -1.23 -9.32 5.51
N ARG A 124 -0.96 -8.92 6.76
CA ARG A 124 -1.86 -8.07 7.56
C ARG A 124 -1.16 -6.97 8.36
N LYS A 125 0.17 -6.94 8.35
CA LYS A 125 0.98 -5.94 9.06
C LYS A 125 1.91 -5.26 8.07
N PHE A 126 1.85 -3.94 8.05
CA PHE A 126 2.54 -3.14 7.04
C PHE A 126 3.30 -2.01 7.74
N PRO A 127 4.61 -2.15 7.96
CA PRO A 127 5.41 -1.10 8.61
C PRO A 127 5.50 0.18 7.78
N ALA A 128 5.52 0.07 6.45
CA ALA A 128 5.72 1.23 5.59
C ALA A 128 5.09 1.08 4.21
N ILE A 129 4.75 2.21 3.59
CA ILE A 129 4.35 2.32 2.19
C ILE A 129 5.05 3.52 1.53
N ALA A 130 5.58 3.36 0.33
CA ALA A 130 6.09 4.43 -0.51
C ALA A 130 5.11 4.75 -1.64
N VAL A 131 4.95 6.03 -1.98
CA VAL A 131 4.03 6.54 -3.00
C VAL A 131 4.73 7.57 -3.87
N THR A 132 4.54 7.50 -5.18
CA THR A 132 5.14 8.43 -6.14
C THR A 132 4.22 8.71 -7.32
N ALA A 133 4.43 9.84 -8.00
CA ALA A 133 3.74 10.23 -9.23
C ALA A 133 4.71 10.87 -10.23
N ASP A 134 4.20 11.30 -11.38
CA ASP A 134 4.95 12.10 -12.37
C ASP A 134 4.95 13.60 -12.02
N LEU A 135 5.31 13.95 -10.79
CA LEU A 135 5.39 15.33 -10.31
C LEU A 135 6.70 15.58 -9.56
N ASP A 136 7.25 16.79 -9.67
CA ASP A 136 8.36 17.26 -8.83
C ASP A 136 7.87 17.78 -7.45
N GLU A 137 6.68 17.37 -7.03
CA GLU A 137 6.10 17.66 -5.73
C GLU A 137 5.75 16.36 -5.01
N PHE A 138 5.73 16.41 -3.67
CA PHE A 138 5.32 15.25 -2.87
C PHE A 138 3.81 15.02 -3.00
N VAL A 139 3.43 13.85 -3.52
CA VAL A 139 2.02 13.46 -3.66
C VAL A 139 1.56 12.69 -2.43
N SER A 140 0.60 13.25 -1.71
CA SER A 140 0.01 12.63 -0.54
C SER A 140 -1.08 11.61 -0.92
N PRO A 141 -1.21 10.48 -0.18
CA PRO A 141 -2.33 9.56 -0.35
C PRO A 141 -3.68 10.27 -0.22
N CYS A 142 -4.65 9.90 -1.06
CA CYS A 142 -6.01 10.44 -0.95
C CYS A 142 -6.70 9.93 0.32
N GLY A 143 -7.78 10.60 0.75
CA GLY A 143 -8.50 10.24 1.98
C GLY A 143 -8.93 8.77 2.05
N ALA A 144 -9.36 8.18 0.92
CA ALA A 144 -9.73 6.77 0.85
C ALA A 144 -8.52 5.84 1.06
N CYS A 145 -7.36 6.17 0.50
CA CYS A 145 -6.13 5.41 0.74
C CYS A 145 -5.69 5.53 2.20
N ARG A 146 -5.79 6.72 2.79
CA ARG A 146 -5.44 6.93 4.21
C ARG A 146 -6.29 6.05 5.12
N GLN A 147 -7.61 6.05 4.90
CA GLN A 147 -8.54 5.22 5.64
C GLN A 147 -8.28 3.73 5.45
N PHE A 148 -7.92 3.31 4.23
CA PHE A 148 -7.58 1.91 3.94
C PHE A 148 -6.29 1.48 4.65
N ILE A 149 -5.26 2.31 4.66
CA ILE A 149 -4.01 2.04 5.39
C ILE A 149 -4.30 1.95 6.90
N ALA A 150 -5.09 2.89 7.43
CA ALA A 150 -5.44 2.96 8.85
C ALA A 150 -6.11 1.69 9.40
N GLU A 151 -6.85 0.95 8.56
CA GLU A 151 -7.43 -0.36 8.91
C GLU A 151 -6.36 -1.38 9.36
N PHE A 152 -5.13 -1.27 8.84
CA PHE A 152 -4.03 -2.19 9.14
C PHE A 152 -3.02 -1.64 10.16
N GLY A 153 -3.23 -0.43 10.66
CA GLY A 153 -2.41 0.17 11.69
C GLY A 153 -2.16 1.66 11.47
N LEU A 154 -2.20 2.42 12.57
CA LEU A 154 -1.97 3.86 12.57
C LEU A 154 -0.49 4.26 12.63
N GLU A 155 0.39 3.29 12.83
CA GLU A 155 1.84 3.45 12.92
C GLU A 155 2.54 3.23 11.56
N CYS A 156 1.78 2.99 10.49
CA CYS A 156 2.36 2.78 9.17
C CYS A 156 3.03 4.07 8.68
N ASP A 157 4.32 3.97 8.37
CA ASP A 157 5.09 5.04 7.77
C ASP A 157 4.72 5.22 6.29
N VAL A 158 4.53 6.46 5.87
CA VAL A 158 4.23 6.84 4.48
C VAL A 158 5.39 7.65 3.94
N TYR A 159 6.06 7.11 2.93
CA TYR A 159 7.13 7.76 2.19
C TYR A 159 6.54 8.40 0.93
N LEU A 160 6.52 9.74 0.90
CA LEU A 160 6.13 10.52 -0.27
C LEU A 160 7.38 10.73 -1.12
N VAL A 161 7.43 10.12 -2.30
CA VAL A 161 8.65 9.97 -3.09
C VAL A 161 8.55 10.76 -4.40
N LYS A 162 9.54 11.60 -4.65
CA LYS A 162 9.73 12.28 -5.94
C LYS A 162 10.44 11.36 -6.96
N PRO A 163 10.35 11.68 -8.26
CA PRO A 163 11.05 10.92 -9.30
C PRO A 163 12.57 10.81 -9.13
N ASP A 164 13.21 11.78 -8.44
CA ASP A 164 14.64 11.82 -8.16
C ASP A 164 15.04 11.00 -6.90
N LEU A 165 14.12 10.19 -6.35
CA LEU A 165 14.26 9.42 -5.11
C LEU A 165 14.33 10.25 -3.82
N SER A 166 14.26 11.58 -3.88
CA SER A 166 14.07 12.38 -2.67
C SER A 166 12.69 12.09 -2.07
N TYR A 167 12.59 12.09 -0.75
CA TYR A 167 11.36 11.69 -0.07
C TYR A 167 11.07 12.51 1.19
N LYS A 168 9.78 12.52 1.56
CA LYS A 168 9.30 12.95 2.87
C LYS A 168 8.63 11.78 3.58
N LYS A 169 9.04 11.52 4.82
CA LYS A 169 8.40 10.53 5.70
C LYS A 169 7.33 11.22 6.55
N VAL A 170 6.16 10.60 6.66
CA VAL A 170 5.05 10.99 7.56
C VAL A 170 4.35 9.74 8.09
N CYS A 171 3.82 9.76 9.30
CA CYS A 171 3.02 8.65 9.82
C CYS A 171 1.57 8.75 9.35
N ILE A 172 0.87 7.61 9.21
CA ILE A 172 -0.54 7.63 8.79
C ILE A 172 -1.45 8.30 9.83
N SER A 173 -1.11 8.22 11.13
CA SER A 173 -1.80 8.95 12.21
C SER A 173 -1.75 10.47 12.05
N GLU A 174 -0.69 11.01 11.44
CA GLU A 174 -0.56 12.43 11.11
C GLU A 174 -1.41 12.80 9.89
N LEU A 175 -1.52 11.90 8.91
CA LEU A 175 -2.29 12.12 7.69
C LEU A 175 -3.80 11.95 7.89
N LEU A 176 -4.21 11.17 8.90
CA LEU A 176 -5.61 10.90 9.22
C LEU A 176 -5.82 10.99 10.74
N PRO A 177 -5.88 12.22 11.30
CA PRO A 177 -6.13 12.40 12.73
C PRO A 177 -7.56 11.98 13.09
N MET A 178 -7.70 11.32 14.24
CA MET A 178 -8.98 10.78 14.74
C MET A 178 -9.72 9.93 13.69
N PRO A 179 -9.09 8.85 13.20
CA PRO A 179 -9.67 8.03 12.15
C PRO A 179 -10.90 7.28 12.67
N PHE A 180 -11.83 6.99 11.78
CA PHE A 180 -12.86 5.97 12.03
C PHE A 180 -12.19 4.59 11.99
N THR A 181 -12.43 3.75 13.00
CA THR A 181 -11.81 2.42 13.14
C THR A 181 -12.82 1.35 13.56
N SER A 182 -12.38 0.10 13.63
CA SER A 182 -13.19 -1.01 14.18
C SER A 182 -13.71 -0.74 15.59
N THR A 183 -12.96 -0.01 16.41
CA THR A 183 -13.37 0.39 17.78
C THR A 183 -14.69 1.17 17.77
N ASP A 184 -14.88 2.04 16.78
CA ASP A 184 -16.11 2.83 16.64
C ASP A 184 -17.32 1.94 16.34
N LEU A 185 -17.13 0.86 15.57
CA LEU A 185 -18.17 -0.13 15.29
C LEU A 185 -18.49 -0.99 16.51
N GLU A 186 -17.48 -1.36 17.30
CA GLU A 186 -17.66 -2.15 18.53
C GLU A 186 -18.40 -1.38 19.63
N SER A 187 -18.17 -0.07 19.72
CA SER A 187 -18.84 0.81 20.69
C SER A 187 -20.37 0.77 20.57
N VAL A 188 -20.89 0.63 19.34
CA VAL A 188 -22.33 0.51 19.06
C VAL A 188 -22.89 -0.84 19.53
N ASN A 189 -22.10 -1.90 19.45
CA ASN A 189 -22.53 -3.24 19.85
C ASN A 189 -22.66 -3.38 21.38
N LEU A 190 -21.75 -2.75 22.14
CA LEU A 190 -21.80 -2.72 23.62
C LEU A 190 -22.97 -1.88 24.16
N GLN A 191 -23.31 -0.77 23.49
CA GLN A 191 -24.49 0.02 23.85
C GLN A 191 -25.80 -0.73 23.52
N ARG A 192 -25.82 -1.54 22.47
CA ARG A 192 -26.99 -2.36 22.13
C ARG A 192 -27.20 -3.51 23.10
N SER A 193 -26.17 -4.26 23.50
CA SER A 193 -26.33 -5.36 24.45
C SER A 193 -26.92 -4.90 25.80
N SER A 194 -26.42 -3.79 26.33
CA SER A 194 -26.92 -3.17 27.57
C SER A 194 -28.37 -2.64 27.47
N LEU A 195 -28.83 -2.24 26.27
CA LEU A 195 -30.22 -1.83 26.03
C LEU A 195 -31.21 -3.01 25.96
N PHE A 196 -30.75 -4.22 25.63
CA PHE A 196 -31.60 -5.41 25.51
C PHE A 196 -31.67 -6.22 26.82
N GLU A 197 -30.65 -6.20 27.66
CA GLU A 197 -30.67 -6.86 28.99
C GLU A 197 -31.69 -6.24 29.97
N GLY A 198 -32.16 -5.01 29.70
CA GLY A 198 -33.18 -4.33 30.48
C GLY A 198 -34.63 -4.54 30.02
N LYS A 199 -34.90 -5.30 28.94
CA LYS A 199 -36.24 -5.40 28.33
C LYS A 199 -36.94 -6.76 28.41
N PHE A 200 -36.36 -7.75 29.10
CA PHE A 200 -36.98 -9.07 29.32
C PHE A 200 -36.84 -9.54 30.78
N LYS A 201 -37.11 -8.63 31.72
CA LYS A 201 -37.45 -8.98 33.11
C LYS A 201 -38.85 -8.46 33.38
N ASP A 202 -39.84 -9.17 32.85
CA ASP A 202 -41.24 -9.21 33.33
C ASP A 202 -41.89 -10.49 32.77
#